data_AF-A0A971VKE1-F1
#
_entry.id   AF-A0A971VKE1-F1
#
_cell.length_a   1.000
_cell.length_b   1.000
_cell.length_c   1.000
_cell.angle_alpha   90.00
_cell.angle_beta   90.00
_cell.angle_gamma   90.00
#
_symmetry.space_group_name_H-M   'P 1'
#
loop_
_entity.id
_entity.type
_entity.pdbx_description
1 polymer ?
#
loop_
_entity_poly.entity_id
_entity_poly.type
_entity_poly.pdbx_seq_one_letter_code
_entity_poly.pdbx_strand_id
1 'polypeptide(L)'
;TFTVEEVDGDGEPITVENFDKSEEGLKVTNTYKIPLGDLRAKKTWVNGKVVRENIWLKVYRVLGQLEEEVDTDLKEVEILDGQDSYEVEWKDLELTNSQGEYYDFVVREVDQNGENLDLESFEKFEDGREVINTYVIPKTDISAFKIWQDGPNTRPDIWFKLYRSLDLEDEGSWEALEGVDPVKLESGTKEVVFAGVEKTDKDGNPYYFKVVEVDGEGKDYTPDNYEKTEEGLRVTNKYIIPKGEIKALKTWFGEADKRPTIWFKLFRQIEGGQVEDVEADILELLDGVTEVAWQDMDLTDIDGNDYIYSVKEVDEDGDDYVPVYYVKEEKLLEVSNSLIEKGQLSLTKILEGRKLKDKEFTFNLMSEDMIVETVKNDGEGKISFEVLSFEEPGVYNYSIVEVKGKDSEISYDESVIKVSIKVDEKGQVEIVYSDEKGKVLEKPSFVNKYTPSKLPATGAAPMAGMLFGGLALLGGAFVLLRKKD
;
A
#
# COMPACT_ATOMS: atom_id res chain seq x y z
N THR A 1 100.11 64.24 46.82
CA THR A 1 99.26 63.05 46.71
C THR A 1 98.68 63.06 45.32
N PHE A 2 98.83 61.99 44.54
CA PHE A 2 98.27 61.90 43.19
C PHE A 2 96.89 61.23 43.25
N THR A 3 95.94 61.73 42.48
CA THR A 3 94.61 61.13 42.28
C THR A 3 94.41 60.82 40.80
N VAL A 4 93.54 59.88 40.50
CA VAL A 4 93.09 59.56 39.14
C VAL A 4 91.59 59.79 39.09
N GLU A 5 91.09 60.33 37.98
CA GLU A 5 89.68 60.53 37.74
C GLU A 5 89.37 60.10 36.31
N GLU A 6 88.18 59.53 36.09
CA GLU A 6 87.71 59.13 34.77
C GLU A 6 87.02 60.33 34.13
N VAL A 7 87.51 60.71 32.96
CA VAL A 7 87.09 61.92 32.26
C VAL A 7 86.77 61.60 30.80
N ASP A 8 85.98 62.45 30.15
CA ASP A 8 85.69 62.37 28.72
C ASP A 8 86.87 62.89 27.86
N GLY A 9 86.64 63.00 26.54
CA GLY A 9 87.65 63.48 25.59
C GLY A 9 88.06 64.95 25.76
N ASP A 10 87.27 65.74 26.48
CA ASP A 10 87.49 67.15 26.78
C ASP A 10 88.06 67.35 28.20
N GLY A 11 88.16 66.28 28.99
CA GLY A 11 88.75 66.28 30.33
C GLY A 11 87.76 66.53 31.46
N GLU A 12 86.45 66.50 31.18
CA GLU A 12 85.39 66.65 32.19
C GLU A 12 85.03 65.28 32.81
N PRO A 13 84.70 65.20 34.12
CA PRO A 13 84.34 63.95 34.77
C PRO A 13 83.16 63.26 34.07
N ILE A 14 83.33 61.97 33.75
CA ILE A 14 82.31 61.17 33.08
C ILE A 14 81.66 60.17 34.05
N THR A 15 80.35 59.97 33.89
CA THR A 15 79.62 58.85 34.48
C THR A 15 79.24 57.90 33.35
N VAL A 16 79.67 56.64 33.44
CA VAL A 16 79.34 55.61 32.46
C VAL A 16 78.02 54.95 32.88
N GLU A 17 77.02 55.00 32.01
CA GLU A 17 75.70 54.42 32.28
C GLU A 17 75.81 52.90 32.56
N ASN A 18 75.11 52.41 33.58
CA ASN A 18 75.14 51.00 34.02
C ASN A 18 76.51 50.53 34.52
N PHE A 19 77.38 51.42 35.03
CA PHE A 19 78.59 51.02 35.75
C PHE A 19 78.68 51.68 37.12
N ASP A 20 78.98 50.88 38.14
CA ASP A 20 79.39 51.39 39.45
C ASP A 20 80.90 51.59 39.45
N LYS A 21 81.31 52.84 39.68
CA LYS A 21 82.71 53.26 39.70
C LYS A 21 83.26 53.22 41.12
N SER A 22 84.43 52.61 41.30
CA SER A 22 85.20 52.67 42.55
C SER A 22 86.64 53.10 42.28
N GLU A 23 87.15 54.01 43.12
CA GLU A 23 88.51 54.54 43.01
C GLU A 23 89.27 54.26 44.31
N GLU A 24 90.33 53.44 44.22
CA GLU A 24 91.21 53.14 45.35
C GLU A 24 92.65 53.48 44.97
N GLY A 25 93.14 54.62 45.45
CA GLY A 25 94.47 55.15 45.10
C GLY A 25 94.55 55.58 43.63
N LEU A 26 95.30 54.82 42.83
CA LEU A 26 95.45 55.03 41.37
C LEU A 26 94.70 53.98 40.53
N LYS A 27 93.89 53.13 41.16
CA LYS A 27 93.08 52.11 40.49
C LYS A 27 91.63 52.59 40.38
N VAL A 28 91.17 52.75 39.14
CA VAL A 28 89.74 52.92 38.82
C VAL A 28 89.20 51.55 38.41
N THR A 29 88.11 51.11 39.03
CA THR A 29 87.38 49.89 38.65
C THR A 29 85.95 50.26 38.32
N ASN A 30 85.55 50.00 37.07
CA ASN A 30 84.16 50.07 36.63
C ASN A 30 83.55 48.68 36.66
N THR A 31 82.53 48.49 37.48
CA THR A 31 81.79 47.23 37.58
C THR A 31 80.48 47.39 36.82
N TYR A 32 80.27 46.57 35.79
CA TYR A 32 79.01 46.59 35.05
C TYR A 32 77.86 46.21 35.98
N LYS A 33 76.90 47.10 36.10
CA LYS A 33 75.65 46.91 36.82
C LYS A 33 74.61 46.50 35.81
N ILE A 34 74.14 45.26 35.90
CA ILE A 34 73.10 44.76 35.00
C ILE A 34 71.85 45.63 35.18
N PRO A 35 71.39 46.33 34.12
CA PRO A 35 70.17 47.09 34.18
C PRO A 35 68.98 46.15 34.38
N LEU A 36 68.06 46.55 35.24
CA LEU A 36 66.83 45.83 35.52
C LEU A 36 65.66 46.51 34.79
N GLY A 37 64.67 45.71 34.39
CA GLY A 37 63.47 46.24 33.78
C GLY A 37 62.26 45.33 33.95
N ASP A 38 61.10 45.89 33.60
CA ASP A 38 59.82 45.22 33.73
C ASP A 38 59.40 44.63 32.38
N LEU A 39 58.88 43.41 32.40
CA LEU A 39 58.34 42.71 31.25
C LEU A 39 56.83 42.57 31.41
N ARG A 40 56.08 42.99 30.39
CA ARG A 40 54.66 42.72 30.26
C ARG A 40 54.40 41.71 29.16
N ALA A 41 53.49 40.79 29.42
CA ALA A 41 52.99 39.84 28.44
C ALA A 41 51.46 39.82 28.45
N LYS A 42 50.90 39.45 27.30
CA LYS A 42 49.47 39.43 27.08
C LYS A 42 49.01 37.99 26.86
N LYS A 43 48.01 37.58 27.64
CA LYS A 43 47.28 36.32 27.44
C LYS A 43 45.91 36.63 26.89
N THR A 44 45.56 36.04 25.75
CA THR A 44 44.24 36.16 25.13
C THR A 44 43.59 34.79 25.02
N TRP A 45 42.28 34.75 25.23
CA TRP A 45 41.42 33.64 24.86
C TRP A 45 40.52 34.09 23.72
N VAL A 46 40.38 33.24 22.72
CA VAL A 46 39.49 33.45 21.59
C VAL A 46 38.45 32.34 21.65
N ASN A 47 37.18 32.72 21.81
CA ASN A 47 36.04 31.81 21.88
C ASN A 47 36.10 30.82 23.08
N GLY A 48 35.16 29.86 23.11
CA GLY A 48 35.04 28.84 24.16
C GLY A 48 34.35 29.32 25.43
N LYS A 49 34.17 28.40 26.38
CA LYS A 49 33.46 28.68 27.64
C LYS A 49 34.18 29.77 28.45
N VAL A 50 33.38 30.57 29.16
CA VAL A 50 33.88 31.60 30.10
C VAL A 50 34.55 31.00 31.33
N VAL A 51 34.14 29.80 31.74
CA VAL A 51 34.82 29.02 32.78
C VAL A 51 35.94 28.22 32.13
N ARG A 52 37.18 28.54 32.49
CA ARG A 52 38.40 27.97 31.92
C ARG A 52 39.28 27.45 33.05
N GLU A 53 40.16 26.51 32.72
CA GLU A 53 41.17 26.02 33.67
C GLU A 53 42.15 27.14 34.00
N ASN A 54 42.68 27.13 35.23
CA ASN A 54 43.75 28.06 35.60
C ASN A 54 45.00 27.72 34.78
N ILE A 55 45.68 28.76 34.30
CA ILE A 55 46.93 28.64 33.54
C ILE A 55 47.99 29.52 34.15
N TRP A 56 49.26 29.14 33.98
CA TRP A 56 50.40 29.89 34.46
C TRP A 56 51.26 30.32 33.27
N LEU A 57 51.86 31.50 33.40
CA LEU A 57 52.82 32.01 32.43
C LEU A 57 54.22 31.98 33.02
N LYS A 58 55.17 31.54 32.21
CA LYS A 58 56.59 31.45 32.54
C LYS A 58 57.39 32.27 31.54
N VAL A 59 58.32 33.07 32.06
CA VAL A 59 59.20 33.92 31.24
C VAL A 59 60.52 33.21 30.95
N TYR A 60 60.96 33.32 29.70
CA TYR A 60 62.26 32.88 29.24
C TYR A 60 62.99 34.08 28.63
N ARG A 61 64.31 34.11 28.81
CA ARG A 61 65.19 35.08 28.15
C ARG A 61 65.83 34.43 26.93
N VAL A 62 66.06 35.22 25.89
CA VAL A 62 66.58 34.74 24.61
C VAL A 62 67.82 35.55 24.25
N LEU A 63 68.90 34.84 23.91
CA LEU A 63 70.13 35.43 23.37
C LEU A 63 70.52 34.69 22.09
N GLY A 64 70.37 35.34 20.95
CA GLY A 64 70.54 34.72 19.64
C GLY A 64 69.43 33.67 19.37
N GLN A 65 69.79 32.38 19.42
CA GLN A 65 68.83 31.26 19.25
C GLN A 65 68.63 30.43 20.53
N LEU A 66 69.29 30.81 21.62
CA LEU A 66 69.21 30.08 22.88
C LEU A 66 68.11 30.71 23.75
N GLU A 67 67.13 29.89 24.13
CA GLU A 67 66.08 30.22 25.11
C GLU A 67 66.48 29.62 26.46
N GLU A 68 66.57 30.47 27.49
CA GLU A 68 66.91 30.07 28.85
C GLU A 68 65.79 30.47 29.81
N GLU A 69 65.51 29.60 30.76
CA GLU A 69 64.58 29.88 31.85
C GLU A 69 65.10 31.02 32.73
N VAL A 70 64.20 31.93 33.10
CA VAL A 70 64.48 32.95 34.11
C VAL A 70 63.92 32.48 35.45
N ASP A 71 64.76 32.44 36.47
CA ASP A 71 64.39 32.06 37.84
C ASP A 71 63.46 33.13 38.45
N THR A 72 62.17 32.99 38.18
CA THR A 72 61.10 33.89 38.61
C THR A 72 59.86 33.08 38.98
N ASP A 73 59.02 33.64 39.83
CA ASP A 73 57.72 33.04 40.14
C ASP A 73 56.85 32.94 38.88
N LEU A 74 56.18 31.80 38.73
CA LEU A 74 55.13 31.62 37.73
C LEU A 74 54.01 32.65 37.96
N LYS A 75 53.47 33.22 36.88
CA LYS A 75 52.34 34.13 36.96
C LYS A 75 51.05 33.37 36.66
N GLU A 76 50.29 33.07 37.71
CA GLU A 76 48.91 32.58 37.55
C GLU A 76 48.07 33.63 36.82
N VAL A 77 47.32 33.20 35.82
CA VAL A 77 46.31 34.03 35.17
C VAL A 77 44.98 33.72 35.83
N GLU A 78 44.58 34.57 36.78
CA GLU A 78 43.28 34.48 37.44
C GLU A 78 42.17 34.75 36.41
N ILE A 79 41.41 33.72 36.05
CA ILE A 79 40.32 33.83 35.08
C ILE A 79 39.15 34.58 35.73
N LEU A 80 38.78 35.71 35.13
CA LEU A 80 37.67 36.55 35.57
C LEU A 80 36.49 36.40 34.60
N ASP A 81 35.29 36.33 35.16
CA ASP A 81 34.07 36.19 34.37
C ASP A 81 33.91 37.37 33.40
N GLY A 82 33.66 37.05 32.12
CA GLY A 82 33.55 38.04 31.04
C GLY A 82 34.86 38.69 30.57
N GLN A 83 36.03 38.22 31.00
CA GLN A 83 37.33 38.73 30.57
C GLN A 83 38.10 37.72 29.70
N ASP A 84 38.48 38.14 28.50
CA ASP A 84 39.22 37.31 27.53
C ASP A 84 40.68 37.70 27.34
N SER A 85 41.11 38.84 27.86
CA SER A 85 42.49 39.32 27.74
C SER A 85 43.05 39.70 29.10
N TYR A 86 44.27 39.27 29.37
CA TYR A 86 44.98 39.45 30.63
C TYR A 86 46.38 39.99 30.36
N GLU A 87 46.86 40.89 31.21
CA GLU A 87 48.25 41.34 31.20
C GLU A 87 48.91 40.89 32.49
N VAL A 88 50.09 40.28 32.37
CA VAL A 88 50.95 39.92 33.50
C VAL A 88 52.25 40.71 33.43
N GLU A 89 52.81 41.02 34.59
CA GLU A 89 54.05 41.79 34.72
C GLU A 89 55.06 41.03 35.59
N TRP A 90 56.27 40.89 35.07
CA TRP A 90 57.47 40.55 35.83
C TRP A 90 58.30 41.82 36.02
N LYS A 91 58.81 42.01 37.23
CA LYS A 91 59.62 43.17 37.59
C LYS A 91 61.05 42.76 37.85
N ASP A 92 61.95 43.74 37.76
CA ASP A 92 63.35 43.59 38.14
C ASP A 92 64.07 42.47 37.35
N LEU A 93 63.71 42.27 36.08
CA LEU A 93 64.39 41.31 35.21
C LEU A 93 65.72 41.87 34.72
N GLU A 94 66.76 41.05 34.77
CA GLU A 94 68.08 41.34 34.18
C GLU A 94 67.96 41.53 32.66
N LEU A 95 68.15 42.76 32.17
CA LEU A 95 67.96 43.08 30.75
C LEU A 95 69.14 42.68 29.87
N THR A 96 70.32 42.47 30.47
CA THR A 96 71.54 42.11 29.75
C THR A 96 72.28 40.98 30.45
N ASN A 97 73.12 40.27 29.69
CA ASN A 97 74.09 39.35 30.27
C ASN A 97 75.27 40.10 30.93
N SER A 98 76.19 39.38 31.56
CA SER A 98 77.38 39.98 32.19
C SER A 98 78.34 40.68 31.22
N GLN A 99 78.14 40.55 29.90
CA GLN A 99 78.91 41.22 28.85
C GLN A 99 78.20 42.47 28.30
N GLY A 100 76.98 42.77 28.78
CA GLY A 100 76.18 43.91 28.34
C GLY A 100 75.33 43.67 27.08
N GLU A 101 75.20 42.41 26.63
CA GLU A 101 74.32 42.06 25.51
C GLU A 101 72.87 41.95 26.00
N TYR A 102 71.94 42.60 25.31
CA TYR A 102 70.52 42.58 25.68
C TYR A 102 69.85 41.24 25.39
N TYR A 103 69.00 40.81 26.32
CA TYR A 103 68.09 39.70 26.12
C TYR A 103 66.82 40.17 25.42
N ASP A 104 66.32 39.33 24.50
CA ASP A 104 64.90 39.30 24.19
C ASP A 104 64.17 38.45 25.24
N PHE A 105 62.86 38.63 25.38
CA PHE A 105 62.05 37.87 26.33
C PHE A 105 60.84 37.28 25.64
N VAL A 106 60.59 36.02 25.94
CA VAL A 106 59.44 35.25 25.45
C VAL A 106 58.68 34.64 26.62
N VAL A 107 57.41 34.35 26.42
CA VAL A 107 56.53 33.79 27.43
C VAL A 107 55.91 32.49 26.93
N ARG A 108 55.78 31.52 27.83
CA ARG A 108 55.15 30.21 27.57
C ARG A 108 54.03 29.96 28.57
N GLU A 109 52.96 29.33 28.10
CA GLU A 109 51.88 28.80 28.91
C GLU A 109 52.26 27.43 29.48
N VAL A 110 52.14 27.31 30.79
CA VAL A 110 52.52 26.16 31.59
C VAL A 110 51.45 25.84 32.65
N ASP A 111 51.53 24.64 33.21
CA ASP A 111 50.74 24.23 34.37
C ASP A 111 51.27 24.85 35.68
N GLN A 112 50.62 24.56 36.81
CA GLN A 112 51.03 25.06 38.14
C GLN A 112 52.43 24.62 38.57
N ASN A 113 53.01 23.60 37.93
CA ASN A 113 54.35 23.09 38.22
C ASN A 113 55.40 23.64 37.24
N GLY A 114 54.99 24.42 36.24
CA GLY A 114 55.87 24.95 35.20
C GLY A 114 56.12 24.00 34.03
N GLU A 115 55.34 22.92 33.92
CA GLU A 115 55.40 21.96 32.81
C GLU A 115 54.50 22.40 31.65
N ASN A 116 54.75 21.89 30.43
CA ASN A 116 53.94 22.26 29.26
C ASN A 116 52.47 21.86 29.46
N LEU A 117 51.57 22.83 29.28
CA LEU A 117 50.13 22.63 29.36
C LEU A 117 49.54 22.46 27.95
N ASP A 118 48.72 21.42 27.79
CA ASP A 118 47.90 21.18 26.61
C ASP A 118 46.43 21.17 27.04
N LEU A 119 45.64 22.07 26.47
CA LEU A 119 44.24 22.28 26.85
C LEU A 119 43.33 21.60 25.84
N GLU A 120 42.47 20.71 26.33
CA GLU A 120 41.52 20.01 25.47
C GLU A 120 40.61 21.02 24.73
N SER A 121 40.44 20.83 23.42
CA SER A 121 39.64 21.70 22.54
C SER A 121 40.17 23.13 22.38
N PHE A 122 41.46 23.40 22.66
CA PHE A 122 42.10 24.67 22.35
C PHE A 122 43.35 24.48 21.50
N GLU A 123 43.54 25.36 20.52
CA GLU A 123 44.82 25.53 19.84
C GLU A 123 45.59 26.67 20.48
N LYS A 124 46.82 26.38 20.92
CA LYS A 124 47.73 27.32 21.57
C LYS A 124 48.66 27.97 20.54
N PHE A 125 48.77 29.29 20.59
CA PHE A 125 49.69 30.10 19.81
C PHE A 125 50.53 30.98 20.74
N GLU A 126 51.86 30.90 20.63
CA GLU A 126 52.81 31.64 21.46
C GLU A 126 53.81 32.34 20.55
N ASP A 127 53.81 33.67 20.56
CA ASP A 127 54.75 34.48 19.79
C ASP A 127 55.26 35.65 20.64
N GLY A 128 56.57 35.64 20.91
CA GLY A 128 57.19 36.59 21.80
C GLY A 128 56.51 36.64 23.18
N ARG A 129 55.79 37.73 23.44
CA ARG A 129 55.12 38.05 24.70
C ARG A 129 53.59 37.91 24.62
N GLU A 130 53.08 37.35 23.53
CA GLU A 130 51.65 37.10 23.34
C GLU A 130 51.37 35.60 23.35
N VAL A 131 50.41 35.20 24.18
CA VAL A 131 49.90 33.83 24.29
C VAL A 131 48.41 33.86 23.95
N ILE A 132 47.98 33.08 22.97
CA ILE A 132 46.59 33.01 22.51
C ILE A 132 46.11 31.57 22.55
N ASN A 133 44.99 31.31 23.21
CA ASN A 133 44.28 30.03 23.09
C ASN A 133 43.01 30.25 22.30
N THR A 134 42.86 29.51 21.21
CA THR A 134 41.67 29.58 20.35
C THR A 134 40.86 28.32 20.51
N TYR A 135 39.59 28.46 20.89
CA TYR A 135 38.68 27.33 21.03
C TYR A 135 38.42 26.66 19.68
N VAL A 136 38.66 25.35 19.63
CA VAL A 136 38.38 24.49 18.48
C VAL A 136 37.04 23.81 18.73
N ILE A 137 36.03 24.16 17.93
CA ILE A 137 34.68 23.59 18.06
C ILE A 137 34.76 22.07 17.79
N PRO A 138 34.42 21.22 18.77
CA PRO A 138 34.49 19.78 18.59
C PRO A 138 33.41 19.31 17.62
N LYS A 139 33.75 18.35 16.76
CA LYS A 139 32.84 17.76 15.77
C LYS A 139 32.47 16.32 16.13
N THR A 140 31.32 15.86 15.65
CA THR A 140 30.84 14.48 15.84
C THR A 140 29.91 14.04 14.75
N ASP A 141 29.72 12.73 14.67
CA ASP A 141 28.69 12.15 13.84
C ASP A 141 27.39 12.03 14.65
N ILE A 142 26.25 12.36 14.03
CA ILE A 142 24.91 12.28 14.61
C ILE A 142 24.11 11.23 13.85
N SER A 143 23.70 10.16 14.53
CA SER A 143 22.79 9.15 13.99
C SER A 143 21.33 9.55 14.21
N ALA A 144 20.54 9.51 13.15
CA ALA A 144 19.09 9.66 13.19
C ALA A 144 18.41 8.38 12.69
N PHE A 145 17.26 8.04 13.29
CA PHE A 145 16.60 6.74 13.09
C PHE A 145 15.24 6.90 12.45
N LYS A 146 14.96 6.00 11.50
CA LYS A 146 13.66 5.86 10.85
C LYS A 146 12.97 4.59 11.31
N ILE A 147 11.72 4.75 11.74
CA ILE A 147 10.83 3.67 12.12
C ILE A 147 9.65 3.70 11.15
N TRP A 148 9.33 2.55 10.57
CA TRP A 148 8.10 2.30 9.82
C TRP A 148 7.25 1.35 10.65
N GLN A 149 6.04 1.77 11.00
CA GLN A 149 5.03 0.92 11.63
C GLN A 149 4.03 0.51 10.56
N ASP A 150 3.90 -0.81 10.38
CA ASP A 150 2.98 -1.45 9.43
C ASP A 150 3.23 -1.00 7.97
N GLY A 151 2.34 -1.36 7.05
CA GLY A 151 2.34 -0.95 5.65
C GLY A 151 3.32 -1.70 4.74
N PRO A 152 3.36 -1.31 3.45
CA PRO A 152 4.01 -2.05 2.37
C PRO A 152 5.51 -2.24 2.57
N ASN A 153 6.03 -3.41 2.21
CA ASN A 153 7.46 -3.72 2.31
C ASN A 153 8.36 -2.72 1.57
N THR A 154 7.88 -2.19 0.46
CA THR A 154 8.50 -1.06 -0.25
C THR A 154 8.06 0.25 0.37
N ARG A 155 9.04 1.05 0.82
CA ARG A 155 8.80 2.34 1.49
C ARG A 155 9.01 3.50 0.51
N PRO A 156 8.25 4.59 0.64
CA PRO A 156 8.44 5.78 -0.18
C PRO A 156 9.78 6.45 0.16
N ASP A 157 10.32 7.18 -0.81
CA ASP A 157 11.51 8.00 -0.63
C ASP A 157 11.18 9.18 0.29
N ILE A 158 11.99 9.34 1.33
CA ILE A 158 11.93 10.48 2.26
C ILE A 158 13.33 10.98 2.55
N TRP A 159 13.45 12.21 3.04
CA TRP A 159 14.71 12.83 3.41
C TRP A 159 14.68 13.28 4.85
N PHE A 160 15.84 13.22 5.49
CA PHE A 160 16.04 13.76 6.83
C PHE A 160 16.83 15.06 6.75
N LYS A 161 16.28 16.10 7.37
CA LYS A 161 16.95 17.38 7.55
C LYS A 161 17.31 17.58 9.01
N LEU A 162 18.59 17.85 9.29
CA LEU A 162 19.10 18.01 10.64
C LEU A 162 18.89 19.45 11.13
N TYR A 163 18.41 19.57 12.36
CA TYR A 163 18.21 20.83 13.07
C TYR A 163 19.03 20.81 14.36
N ARG A 164 19.46 22.00 14.79
CA ARG A 164 20.14 22.21 16.07
C ARG A 164 19.51 23.33 16.87
N SER A 165 19.72 23.33 18.18
CA SER A 165 19.35 24.43 19.08
C SER A 165 20.27 24.50 20.31
N LEU A 166 20.43 25.68 20.90
CA LEU A 166 21.05 25.89 22.21
C LEU A 166 20.07 25.71 23.38
N ASP A 167 18.76 25.75 23.11
CA ASP A 167 17.70 25.60 24.10
C ASP A 167 16.70 24.53 23.64
N LEU A 168 16.68 23.41 24.35
CA LEU A 168 15.81 22.27 24.05
C LEU A 168 14.32 22.61 24.25
N GLU A 169 14.00 23.55 25.14
CA GLU A 169 12.62 23.85 25.55
C GLU A 169 11.98 24.96 24.70
N ASP A 170 12.78 25.76 23.99
CA ASP A 170 12.29 26.83 23.10
C ASP A 170 12.13 26.32 21.65
N GLU A 171 10.91 25.97 21.23
CA GLU A 171 10.63 25.54 19.87
C GLU A 171 11.03 26.57 18.79
N GLY A 172 11.03 27.87 19.12
CA GLY A 172 11.42 28.93 18.19
C GLY A 172 12.93 29.02 17.95
N SER A 173 13.74 28.36 18.79
CA SER A 173 15.21 28.40 18.75
C SER A 173 15.83 27.39 17.79
N TRP A 174 15.04 26.44 17.26
CA TRP A 174 15.53 25.42 16.35
C TRP A 174 15.83 26.00 14.97
N GLU A 175 17.08 25.82 14.53
CA GLU A 175 17.52 26.20 13.19
C GLU A 175 17.95 24.99 12.38
N ALA A 176 17.72 25.04 11.08
CA ALA A 176 18.26 24.04 10.16
C ALA A 176 19.78 24.18 10.08
N LEU A 177 20.48 23.06 10.05
CA LEU A 177 21.93 23.07 10.00
C LEU A 177 22.42 23.56 8.62
N GLU A 178 22.98 24.77 8.56
CA GLU A 178 23.45 25.34 7.29
C GLU A 178 24.61 24.53 6.69
N GLY A 179 24.60 24.41 5.36
CA GLY A 179 25.63 23.67 4.61
C GLY A 179 25.52 22.13 4.70
N VAL A 180 24.49 21.61 5.37
CA VAL A 180 24.18 20.18 5.43
C VAL A 180 22.91 19.91 4.64
N ASP A 181 23.06 19.28 3.48
CA ASP A 181 21.93 18.91 2.62
C ASP A 181 21.06 17.82 3.27
N PRO A 182 19.74 17.80 3.01
CA PRO A 182 18.88 16.70 3.44
C PRO A 182 19.40 15.35 2.93
N VAL A 183 19.43 14.36 3.82
CA VAL A 183 19.93 13.02 3.50
C VAL A 183 18.77 12.15 3.05
N LYS A 184 18.86 11.56 1.85
CA LYS A 184 17.85 10.63 1.34
C LYS A 184 17.88 9.31 2.11
N LEU A 185 16.71 8.81 2.47
CA LEU A 185 16.52 7.46 3.00
C LEU A 185 15.90 6.61 1.90
N GLU A 186 16.71 5.73 1.30
CA GLU A 186 16.23 4.71 0.36
C GLU A 186 15.31 3.71 1.08
N SER A 187 14.39 3.09 0.35
CA SER A 187 13.45 2.09 0.90
C SER A 187 14.18 1.03 1.74
N GLY A 188 13.81 0.93 3.02
CA GLY A 188 14.40 -0.01 3.99
C GLY A 188 15.53 0.56 4.85
N THR A 189 15.98 1.80 4.60
CA THR A 189 16.96 2.50 5.44
C THR A 189 16.34 2.80 6.80
N LYS A 190 17.03 2.40 7.88
CA LYS A 190 16.58 2.59 9.28
C LYS A 190 17.40 3.62 10.05
N GLU A 191 18.56 3.98 9.54
CA GLU A 191 19.50 4.89 10.17
C GLU A 191 20.23 5.69 9.10
N VAL A 192 20.43 6.98 9.37
CA VAL A 192 21.32 7.85 8.61
C VAL A 192 22.27 8.56 9.55
N VAL A 193 23.46 8.88 9.06
CA VAL A 193 24.51 9.52 9.83
C VAL A 193 24.84 10.87 9.20
N PHE A 194 24.75 11.94 10.01
CA PHE A 194 25.25 13.26 9.66
C PHE A 194 26.66 13.41 10.21
N ALA A 195 27.66 13.38 9.34
CA ALA A 195 29.06 13.35 9.76
C ALA A 195 29.63 14.75 10.06
N GLY A 196 30.53 14.84 11.04
CA GLY A 196 31.32 16.04 11.28
C GLY A 196 30.53 17.28 11.73
N VAL A 197 29.41 17.09 12.41
CA VAL A 197 28.55 18.13 12.95
C VAL A 197 29.19 18.79 14.17
N GLU A 198 29.16 20.11 14.23
CA GLU A 198 29.64 20.91 15.37
C GLU A 198 28.81 20.64 16.63
N LYS A 199 29.46 20.25 17.73
CA LYS A 199 28.78 19.93 19.01
C LYS A 199 28.40 21.16 19.82
N THR A 200 29.07 22.28 19.60
CA THR A 200 28.88 23.50 20.38
C THR A 200 28.87 24.73 19.48
N ASP A 201 28.33 25.83 19.99
CA ASP A 201 28.59 27.13 19.40
C ASP A 201 30.04 27.58 19.63
N LYS A 202 30.36 28.79 19.15
CA LYS A 202 31.67 29.43 19.36
C LYS A 202 31.97 29.71 20.84
N ASP A 203 30.96 29.81 21.70
CA ASP A 203 31.13 30.11 23.13
C ASP A 203 31.19 28.81 23.96
N GLY A 204 31.22 27.65 23.30
CA GLY A 204 31.32 26.33 23.93
C GLY A 204 30.01 25.81 24.54
N ASN A 205 28.87 26.44 24.23
CA ASN A 205 27.56 25.96 24.66
C ASN A 205 27.13 24.77 23.77
N PRO A 206 26.71 23.64 24.36
CA PRO A 206 26.36 22.45 23.60
C PRO A 206 25.05 22.62 22.82
N TYR A 207 25.02 22.08 21.60
CA TYR A 207 23.81 21.98 20.80
C TYR A 207 23.00 20.72 21.16
N TYR A 208 21.69 20.87 21.14
CA TYR A 208 20.72 19.79 21.00
C TYR A 208 20.41 19.57 19.52
N PHE A 209 20.08 18.33 19.14
CA PHE A 209 19.78 17.96 17.75
C PHE A 209 18.42 17.30 17.62
N LYS A 210 17.73 17.61 16.53
CA LYS A 210 16.53 16.89 16.08
C LYS A 210 16.54 16.74 14.57
N VAL A 211 15.75 15.80 14.08
CA VAL A 211 15.59 15.56 12.65
C VAL A 211 14.13 15.76 12.26
N VAL A 212 13.92 16.30 11.07
CA VAL A 212 12.59 16.48 10.47
C VAL A 212 12.56 15.69 9.16
N GLU A 213 11.43 15.03 8.89
CA GLU A 213 11.16 14.37 7.63
C GLU A 213 10.68 15.38 6.58
N VAL A 214 11.39 15.41 5.46
CA VAL A 214 11.18 16.36 4.36
C VAL A 214 11.21 15.64 3.01
N ASP A 215 10.77 16.33 1.97
CA ASP A 215 10.95 15.92 0.58
C ASP A 215 12.38 16.21 0.09
N GLY A 216 12.67 15.85 -1.17
CA GLY A 216 13.97 16.10 -1.79
C GLY A 216 14.34 17.57 -1.97
N GLU A 217 13.39 18.50 -1.81
CA GLU A 217 13.62 19.95 -1.82
C GLU A 217 13.80 20.52 -0.40
N GLY A 218 13.67 19.68 0.63
CA GLY A 218 13.82 20.06 2.02
C GLY A 218 12.59 20.72 2.63
N LYS A 219 11.41 20.54 2.02
CA LYS A 219 10.11 20.99 2.53
C LYS A 219 9.43 19.89 3.35
N ASP A 220 8.65 20.30 4.34
CA ASP A 220 7.83 19.39 5.15
C ASP A 220 7.01 18.43 4.27
N TYR A 221 7.18 17.14 4.52
CA TYR A 221 6.60 16.07 3.73
C TYR A 221 6.20 14.91 4.63
N THR A 222 5.07 14.32 4.30
CA THR A 222 4.60 13.04 4.82
C THR A 222 4.11 12.24 3.62
N PRO A 223 4.57 11.00 3.42
CA PRO A 223 4.09 10.17 2.34
C PRO A 223 2.60 9.86 2.43
N ASP A 224 1.95 9.64 1.28
CA ASP A 224 0.55 9.23 1.22
C ASP A 224 0.30 7.97 2.05
N ASN A 225 -0.84 7.92 2.73
CA ASN A 225 -1.24 6.81 3.60
C ASN A 225 -0.29 6.59 4.79
N TYR A 226 0.43 7.62 5.23
CA TYR A 226 1.18 7.60 6.47
C TYR A 226 0.84 8.79 7.37
N GLU A 227 0.88 8.56 8.67
CA GLU A 227 0.96 9.60 9.68
C GLU A 227 2.38 9.59 10.25
N LYS A 228 3.02 10.76 10.37
CA LYS A 228 4.38 10.88 10.89
C LYS A 228 4.42 11.44 12.29
N THR A 229 5.43 11.02 13.05
CA THR A 229 5.77 11.54 14.38
C THR A 229 7.28 11.74 14.46
N GLU A 230 7.71 12.92 14.92
CA GLU A 230 9.11 13.34 14.97
C GLU A 230 9.50 13.65 16.43
N GLU A 231 10.43 12.87 16.98
CA GLU A 231 10.86 12.98 18.38
C GLU A 231 12.39 12.98 18.45
N GLY A 232 12.98 14.17 18.54
CA GLY A 232 14.44 14.34 18.55
C GLY A 232 15.05 13.76 17.29
N LEU A 233 15.90 12.74 17.44
CA LEU A 233 16.58 12.06 16.32
C LEU A 233 15.84 10.82 15.82
N ARG A 234 14.55 10.68 16.11
CA ARG A 234 13.72 9.55 15.65
C ARG A 234 12.50 10.07 14.89
N VAL A 235 12.26 9.50 13.71
CA VAL A 235 11.02 9.71 12.96
C VAL A 235 10.29 8.38 12.81
N THR A 236 9.02 8.36 13.16
CA THR A 236 8.14 7.20 12.98
C THR A 236 7.07 7.53 11.95
N ASN A 237 6.95 6.73 10.89
CA ASN A 237 5.78 6.75 10.01
C ASN A 237 4.91 5.54 10.30
N LYS A 238 3.65 5.79 10.62
CA LYS A 238 2.63 4.78 10.83
C LYS A 238 1.73 4.70 9.61
N TYR A 239 1.59 3.50 9.05
CA TYR A 239 0.72 3.29 7.91
C TYR A 239 -0.75 3.46 8.29
N ILE A 240 -1.47 4.19 7.46
CA ILE A 240 -2.91 4.42 7.56
C ILE A 240 -3.55 3.70 6.38
N ILE A 241 -4.36 2.69 6.67
CA ILE A 241 -5.03 1.91 5.63
C ILE A 241 -5.90 2.85 4.78
N PRO A 242 -5.64 2.97 3.46
CA PRO A 242 -6.44 3.80 2.59
C PRO A 242 -7.86 3.23 2.50
N LYS A 243 -8.85 4.13 2.40
CA LYS A 243 -10.26 3.77 2.27
C LYS A 243 -10.84 4.24 0.95
N GLY A 244 -11.80 3.50 0.41
CA GLY A 244 -12.44 3.84 -0.85
C GLY A 244 -13.80 3.20 -1.06
N GLU A 245 -14.33 3.44 -2.25
CA GLU A 245 -15.61 2.92 -2.72
C GLU A 245 -15.40 1.61 -3.51
N ILE A 246 -16.19 0.59 -3.19
CA ILE A 246 -16.22 -0.68 -3.93
C ILE A 246 -17.58 -0.81 -4.61
N LYS A 247 -17.59 -0.95 -5.93
CA LYS A 247 -18.82 -1.11 -6.74
C LYS A 247 -18.94 -2.52 -7.27
N ALA A 248 -20.13 -3.09 -7.15
CA ALA A 248 -20.48 -4.36 -7.76
C ALA A 248 -21.60 -4.20 -8.79
N LEU A 249 -21.52 -4.98 -9.86
CA LEU A 249 -22.41 -4.91 -11.01
C LEU A 249 -23.27 -6.17 -11.11
N LYS A 250 -24.55 -5.96 -11.40
CA LYS A 250 -25.51 -7.01 -11.72
C LYS A 250 -25.90 -6.95 -13.19
N THR A 251 -25.69 -8.06 -13.88
CA THR A 251 -26.17 -8.26 -15.25
C THR A 251 -27.28 -9.30 -15.30
N TRP A 252 -28.28 -9.08 -16.13
CA TRP A 252 -29.34 -10.04 -16.38
C TRP A 252 -29.41 -10.38 -17.88
N PHE A 253 -29.41 -11.68 -18.20
CA PHE A 253 -29.63 -12.17 -19.55
C PHE A 253 -31.05 -12.74 -19.70
N GLY A 254 -31.67 -12.48 -20.84
CA GLY A 254 -33.06 -12.85 -21.12
C GLY A 254 -34.08 -11.78 -20.76
N GLU A 255 -35.22 -11.85 -21.44
CA GLU A 255 -36.35 -10.92 -21.26
C GLU A 255 -37.31 -11.44 -20.19
N ALA A 256 -37.56 -10.62 -19.17
CA ALA A 256 -38.52 -10.89 -18.10
C ALA A 256 -39.28 -9.61 -17.77
N ASP A 257 -40.60 -9.72 -17.56
CA ASP A 257 -41.46 -8.56 -17.24
C ASP A 257 -41.16 -7.94 -15.87
N LYS A 258 -40.65 -8.76 -14.95
CA LYS A 258 -40.22 -8.35 -13.61
C LYS A 258 -39.06 -9.24 -13.18
N ARG A 259 -38.01 -8.63 -12.62
CA ARG A 259 -36.87 -9.36 -12.06
C ARG A 259 -37.03 -9.55 -10.54
N PRO A 260 -36.52 -10.65 -9.98
CA PRO A 260 -36.58 -10.89 -8.55
C PRO A 260 -35.67 -9.90 -7.80
N THR A 261 -36.03 -9.59 -6.56
CA THR A 261 -35.11 -8.91 -5.64
C THR A 261 -34.02 -9.90 -5.23
N ILE A 262 -32.79 -9.43 -5.23
CA ILE A 262 -31.62 -10.19 -4.77
C ILE A 262 -30.77 -9.27 -3.89
N TRP A 263 -29.82 -9.86 -3.16
CA TRP A 263 -28.90 -9.10 -2.31
C TRP A 263 -27.47 -9.46 -2.65
N PHE A 264 -26.57 -8.52 -2.41
CA PHE A 264 -25.14 -8.71 -2.57
C PHE A 264 -24.43 -8.66 -1.22
N LYS A 265 -23.58 -9.66 -0.99
CA LYS A 265 -22.69 -9.75 0.17
C LYS A 265 -21.24 -9.65 -0.28
N LEU A 266 -20.49 -8.78 0.38
CA LEU A 266 -19.13 -8.41 -0.01
C LEU A 266 -18.08 -9.30 0.68
N PHE A 267 -17.10 -9.74 -0.10
CA PHE A 267 -15.95 -10.51 0.34
C PHE A 267 -14.65 -9.85 -0.13
N ARG A 268 -13.55 -10.10 0.57
CA ARG A 268 -12.22 -9.61 0.20
C ARG A 268 -11.16 -10.69 0.38
N GLN A 269 -10.03 -10.54 -0.30
CA GLN A 269 -8.84 -11.36 -0.11
C GLN A 269 -7.60 -10.58 -0.58
N ILE A 270 -6.42 -10.96 -0.13
CA ILE A 270 -5.16 -10.55 -0.79
C ILE A 270 -4.76 -11.57 -1.85
N GLU A 271 -3.80 -11.23 -2.71
CA GLU A 271 -3.31 -12.17 -3.74
C GLU A 271 -2.78 -13.47 -3.10
N GLY A 272 -3.36 -14.61 -3.50
CA GLY A 272 -3.02 -15.92 -2.94
C GLY A 272 -3.55 -16.19 -1.51
N GLY A 273 -4.30 -15.25 -0.93
CA GLY A 273 -4.93 -15.37 0.38
C GLY A 273 -6.22 -16.21 0.38
N GLN A 274 -6.83 -16.33 1.55
CA GLN A 274 -8.18 -16.89 1.70
C GLN A 274 -9.22 -15.79 1.47
N VAL A 275 -10.39 -16.19 0.96
CA VAL A 275 -11.55 -15.30 0.86
C VAL A 275 -12.15 -15.11 2.23
N GLU A 276 -12.34 -13.86 2.63
CA GLU A 276 -12.90 -13.44 3.91
C GLU A 276 -14.18 -12.63 3.72
N ASP A 277 -15.13 -12.82 4.63
CA ASP A 277 -16.31 -11.98 4.75
C ASP A 277 -15.90 -10.60 5.26
N VAL A 278 -16.34 -9.53 4.58
CA VAL A 278 -16.03 -8.15 4.99
C VAL A 278 -16.86 -7.74 6.22
N GLU A 279 -17.96 -8.46 6.51
CA GLU A 279 -18.94 -8.11 7.54
C GLU A 279 -19.56 -6.70 7.32
N ALA A 280 -19.58 -6.24 6.06
CA ALA A 280 -20.28 -5.03 5.64
C ALA A 280 -21.79 -5.27 5.48
N ASP A 281 -22.55 -4.19 5.37
CA ASP A 281 -23.99 -4.27 5.10
C ASP A 281 -24.27 -5.07 3.81
N ILE A 282 -25.26 -5.95 3.88
CA ILE A 282 -25.78 -6.67 2.72
C ILE A 282 -26.67 -5.70 1.93
N LEU A 283 -26.38 -5.50 0.65
CA LEU A 283 -27.06 -4.48 -0.16
C LEU A 283 -28.16 -5.11 -1.02
N GLU A 284 -29.36 -4.54 -0.94
CA GLU A 284 -30.55 -4.96 -1.70
C GLU A 284 -30.50 -4.43 -3.14
N LEU A 285 -30.80 -5.30 -4.10
CA LEU A 285 -31.00 -4.96 -5.51
C LEU A 285 -32.44 -5.25 -5.90
N LEU A 286 -33.25 -4.19 -5.92
CA LEU A 286 -34.61 -4.19 -6.46
C LEU A 286 -34.60 -4.32 -8.00
N ASP A 287 -35.76 -4.67 -8.58
CA ASP A 287 -35.92 -4.73 -10.03
C ASP A 287 -35.47 -3.43 -10.73
N GLY A 288 -34.61 -3.57 -11.73
CA GLY A 288 -34.00 -2.46 -12.47
C GLY A 288 -32.70 -1.91 -11.86
N VAL A 289 -32.35 -2.25 -10.63
CA VAL A 289 -31.05 -1.90 -10.03
C VAL A 289 -29.98 -2.85 -10.57
N THR A 290 -28.91 -2.27 -11.11
CA THR A 290 -27.81 -3.03 -11.75
C THR A 290 -26.45 -2.75 -11.15
N GLU A 291 -26.38 -1.88 -10.14
CA GLU A 291 -25.14 -1.50 -9.46
C GLU A 291 -25.45 -1.20 -7.98
N VAL A 292 -24.54 -1.61 -7.10
CA VAL A 292 -24.49 -1.21 -5.68
C VAL A 292 -23.06 -0.83 -5.30
N ALA A 293 -22.92 -0.04 -4.25
CA ALA A 293 -21.61 0.44 -3.80
C ALA A 293 -21.50 0.45 -2.26
N TRP A 294 -20.38 -0.06 -1.76
CA TRP A 294 -19.96 0.08 -0.37
C TRP A 294 -18.95 1.23 -0.25
N GLN A 295 -19.16 2.11 0.74
CA GLN A 295 -18.27 3.25 1.01
C GLN A 295 -17.30 2.91 2.15
N ASP A 296 -16.21 3.68 2.24
CA ASP A 296 -15.25 3.61 3.35
C ASP A 296 -14.63 2.22 3.59
N MET A 297 -14.49 1.45 2.52
CA MET A 297 -13.89 0.12 2.53
C MET A 297 -12.37 0.20 2.53
N ASP A 298 -11.73 -0.58 3.40
CA ASP A 298 -10.28 -0.70 3.46
C ASP A 298 -9.73 -1.21 2.12
N LEU A 299 -8.79 -0.50 1.50
CA LEU A 299 -8.27 -0.89 0.18
C LEU A 299 -7.07 -1.84 0.27
N THR A 300 -6.40 -1.88 1.42
CA THR A 300 -5.27 -2.76 1.68
C THR A 300 -5.41 -3.45 3.03
N ASP A 301 -4.66 -4.53 3.24
CA ASP A 301 -4.40 -5.03 4.58
C ASP A 301 -3.44 -4.10 5.37
N ILE A 302 -3.12 -4.50 6.60
CA ILE A 302 -2.20 -3.77 7.48
C ILE A 302 -0.76 -3.74 6.94
N ASP A 303 -0.38 -4.72 6.13
CA ASP A 303 0.93 -4.82 5.50
C ASP A 303 0.97 -4.08 4.14
N GLY A 304 -0.10 -3.38 3.77
CA GLY A 304 -0.19 -2.61 2.52
C GLY A 304 -0.39 -3.44 1.26
N ASN A 305 -0.82 -4.70 1.37
CA ASN A 305 -1.21 -5.51 0.21
C ASN A 305 -2.64 -5.15 -0.22
N ASP A 306 -2.84 -4.90 -1.50
CA ASP A 306 -4.15 -4.54 -2.05
C ASP A 306 -5.18 -5.66 -1.84
N TYR A 307 -6.39 -5.28 -1.41
CA TYR A 307 -7.52 -6.19 -1.37
C TYR A 307 -8.13 -6.37 -2.76
N ILE A 308 -8.34 -7.63 -3.11
CA ILE A 308 -9.15 -8.08 -4.24
C ILE A 308 -10.55 -8.34 -3.71
N TYR A 309 -11.49 -7.50 -4.12
CA TYR A 309 -12.89 -7.62 -3.73
C TYR A 309 -13.66 -8.58 -4.63
N SER A 310 -14.63 -9.26 -4.03
CA SER A 310 -15.59 -10.10 -4.73
C SER A 310 -16.95 -10.04 -4.06
N VAL A 311 -18.00 -10.40 -4.78
CA VAL A 311 -19.37 -10.36 -4.31
C VAL A 311 -20.05 -11.70 -4.55
N LYS A 312 -20.95 -12.08 -3.63
CA LYS A 312 -21.89 -13.18 -3.83
C LYS A 312 -23.32 -12.66 -3.84
N GLU A 313 -24.15 -13.25 -4.68
CA GLU A 313 -25.60 -13.08 -4.62
C GLU A 313 -26.19 -13.99 -3.55
N VAL A 314 -26.95 -13.36 -2.67
CA VAL A 314 -27.53 -13.95 -1.49
C VAL A 314 -28.99 -13.53 -1.33
N ASP A 315 -29.71 -14.16 -0.40
CA ASP A 315 -31.02 -13.71 0.04
C ASP A 315 -30.92 -12.60 1.10
N GLU A 316 -32.05 -12.21 1.69
CA GLU A 316 -32.12 -11.15 2.70
C GLU A 316 -31.37 -11.50 4.01
N ASP A 317 -31.18 -12.79 4.29
CA ASP A 317 -30.50 -13.30 5.48
C ASP A 317 -28.99 -13.51 5.22
N GLY A 318 -28.55 -13.39 3.96
CA GLY A 318 -27.16 -13.54 3.56
C GLY A 318 -26.75 -14.97 3.19
N ASP A 319 -27.72 -15.86 3.01
CA ASP A 319 -27.51 -17.24 2.56
C ASP A 319 -27.41 -17.31 1.03
N ASP A 320 -26.69 -18.30 0.52
CA ASP A 320 -26.50 -18.49 -0.93
C ASP A 320 -27.85 -18.66 -1.64
N TYR A 321 -28.10 -17.79 -2.60
CA TYR A 321 -29.39 -17.71 -3.27
C TYR A 321 -29.23 -17.66 -4.78
N VAL A 322 -30.12 -18.38 -5.46
CA VAL A 322 -30.31 -18.29 -6.91
C VAL A 322 -31.82 -18.15 -7.15
N PRO A 323 -32.27 -17.10 -7.84
CA PRO A 323 -33.68 -16.97 -8.17
C PRO A 323 -34.15 -18.12 -9.07
N VAL A 324 -35.37 -18.61 -8.80
CA VAL A 324 -36.00 -19.67 -9.61
C VAL A 324 -36.05 -19.26 -11.09
N TYR A 325 -35.79 -20.22 -11.99
CA TYR A 325 -35.70 -20.03 -13.44
C TYR A 325 -34.45 -19.27 -13.93
N TYR A 326 -33.48 -19.02 -13.06
CA TYR A 326 -32.22 -18.40 -13.44
C TYR A 326 -31.04 -19.33 -13.15
N VAL A 327 -29.98 -19.14 -13.93
CA VAL A 327 -28.65 -19.66 -13.60
C VAL A 327 -27.74 -18.50 -13.24
N LYS A 328 -27.02 -18.65 -12.13
CA LYS A 328 -26.14 -17.64 -11.56
C LYS A 328 -24.68 -17.90 -11.93
N GLU A 329 -23.97 -16.83 -12.29
CA GLU A 329 -22.51 -16.82 -12.41
C GLU A 329 -21.94 -15.62 -11.63
N GLU A 330 -20.94 -15.88 -10.78
CA GLU A 330 -20.28 -14.90 -9.92
C GLU A 330 -18.80 -14.81 -10.28
N LYS A 331 -18.31 -13.60 -10.50
CA LYS A 331 -16.91 -13.36 -10.83
C LYS A 331 -16.46 -12.01 -10.29
N LEU A 332 -15.65 -12.05 -9.23
CA LEU A 332 -15.18 -10.85 -8.53
C LEU A 332 -16.37 -9.94 -8.20
N LEU A 333 -16.40 -8.71 -8.73
CA LEU A 333 -17.44 -7.71 -8.49
C LEU A 333 -18.57 -7.75 -9.52
N GLU A 334 -18.63 -8.78 -10.36
CA GLU A 334 -19.69 -8.96 -11.35
C GLU A 334 -20.50 -10.22 -11.04
N VAL A 335 -21.82 -10.07 -10.94
CA VAL A 335 -22.74 -11.20 -10.91
C VAL A 335 -23.65 -11.12 -12.13
N SER A 336 -23.88 -12.28 -12.76
CA SER A 336 -24.85 -12.38 -13.84
C SER A 336 -25.87 -13.48 -13.56
N ASN A 337 -27.14 -13.19 -13.89
CA ASN A 337 -28.20 -14.20 -13.90
C ASN A 337 -28.74 -14.36 -15.32
N SER A 338 -28.76 -15.58 -15.82
CA SER A 338 -29.32 -15.93 -17.13
C SER A 338 -30.67 -16.59 -16.95
N LEU A 339 -31.72 -15.99 -17.51
CA LEU A 339 -33.04 -16.62 -17.53
C LEU A 339 -32.97 -17.91 -18.36
N ILE A 340 -33.40 -19.01 -17.75
CA ILE A 340 -33.42 -20.31 -18.40
C ILE A 340 -34.41 -20.27 -19.58
N GLU A 341 -33.93 -20.71 -20.74
CA GLU A 341 -34.74 -20.81 -21.95
C GLU A 341 -35.89 -21.81 -21.75
N LYS A 342 -36.99 -21.59 -22.47
CA LYS A 342 -38.14 -22.50 -22.41
C LYS A 342 -38.07 -23.54 -23.52
N GLY A 343 -38.56 -24.75 -23.23
CA GLY A 343 -38.58 -25.85 -24.18
C GLY A 343 -39.93 -25.96 -24.89
N GLN A 344 -39.95 -25.87 -26.22
CA GLN A 344 -41.16 -26.14 -27.02
C GLN A 344 -41.06 -27.50 -27.69
N LEU A 345 -41.99 -28.41 -27.37
CA LEU A 345 -42.08 -29.71 -28.04
C LEU A 345 -43.06 -29.64 -29.21
N SER A 346 -42.62 -30.05 -30.40
CA SER A 346 -43.45 -30.11 -31.61
C SER A 346 -43.11 -31.32 -32.48
N LEU A 347 -44.14 -32.09 -32.86
CA LEU A 347 -44.01 -33.32 -33.65
C LEU A 347 -45.02 -33.33 -34.81
N THR A 348 -44.95 -34.35 -35.67
CA THR A 348 -45.88 -34.50 -36.81
C THR A 348 -46.69 -35.79 -36.72
N LYS A 349 -48.00 -35.68 -36.94
CA LYS A 349 -48.91 -36.78 -37.20
C LYS A 349 -49.10 -36.96 -38.70
N ILE A 350 -48.87 -38.18 -39.17
CA ILE A 350 -49.12 -38.58 -40.54
C ILE A 350 -50.26 -39.62 -40.52
N LEU A 351 -51.22 -39.46 -41.43
CA LEU A 351 -52.24 -40.45 -41.71
C LEU A 351 -52.12 -40.88 -43.18
N GLU A 352 -51.80 -42.15 -43.39
CA GLU A 352 -51.80 -42.75 -44.72
C GLU A 352 -53.20 -43.22 -45.12
N GLY A 353 -53.51 -43.16 -46.42
CA GLY A 353 -54.74 -43.72 -46.99
C GLY A 353 -55.93 -42.75 -47.05
N ARG A 354 -55.89 -41.61 -46.36
CA ARG A 354 -56.80 -40.47 -46.56
C ARG A 354 -56.26 -39.18 -45.95
N LYS A 355 -56.92 -38.05 -46.22
CA LYS A 355 -56.61 -36.77 -45.60
C LYS A 355 -56.81 -36.85 -44.07
N LEU A 356 -55.83 -36.34 -43.32
CA LEU A 356 -55.89 -36.12 -41.88
C LEU A 356 -56.88 -35.02 -41.54
N LYS A 357 -57.67 -35.21 -40.49
CA LYS A 357 -58.58 -34.18 -39.97
C LYS A 357 -57.98 -33.50 -38.75
N ASP A 358 -58.41 -32.26 -38.53
CA ASP A 358 -58.12 -31.51 -37.31
C ASP A 358 -58.66 -32.29 -36.08
N LYS A 359 -57.85 -32.35 -35.03
CA LYS A 359 -58.19 -32.96 -33.74
C LYS A 359 -58.59 -34.44 -33.81
N GLU A 360 -58.08 -35.16 -34.80
CA GLU A 360 -58.45 -36.55 -35.10
C GLU A 360 -57.77 -37.57 -34.16
N PHE A 361 -56.50 -37.37 -33.84
CA PHE A 361 -55.69 -38.23 -32.99
C PHE A 361 -55.26 -37.51 -31.72
N THR A 362 -55.00 -38.27 -30.65
CA THR A 362 -54.70 -37.75 -29.31
C THR A 362 -53.36 -38.30 -28.85
N PHE A 363 -52.53 -37.44 -28.24
CA PHE A 363 -51.17 -37.75 -27.84
C PHE A 363 -50.95 -37.33 -26.38
N ASN A 364 -50.28 -38.19 -25.62
CA ASN A 364 -49.90 -37.89 -24.24
C ASN A 364 -48.41 -37.59 -24.18
N LEU A 365 -48.03 -36.46 -23.57
CA LEU A 365 -46.70 -36.23 -23.03
C LEU A 365 -46.67 -36.82 -21.62
N MET A 366 -45.68 -37.66 -21.35
CA MET A 366 -45.52 -38.36 -20.09
C MET A 366 -44.15 -38.06 -19.51
N SER A 367 -44.09 -37.77 -18.22
CA SER A 367 -42.86 -37.77 -17.43
C SER A 367 -42.89 -39.01 -16.57
N GLU A 368 -41.89 -39.88 -16.73
CA GLU A 368 -41.95 -41.26 -16.23
C GLU A 368 -43.26 -41.94 -16.71
N ASP A 369 -44.12 -42.36 -15.79
CA ASP A 369 -45.41 -43.01 -16.08
C ASP A 369 -46.63 -42.08 -15.86
N MET A 370 -46.40 -40.80 -15.59
CA MET A 370 -47.46 -39.81 -15.35
C MET A 370 -47.74 -38.99 -16.59
N ILE A 371 -49.02 -38.85 -16.95
CA ILE A 371 -49.46 -37.95 -18.03
C ILE A 371 -49.29 -36.51 -17.56
N VAL A 372 -48.38 -35.78 -18.21
CA VAL A 372 -48.13 -34.35 -18.00
C VAL A 372 -49.13 -33.52 -18.79
N GLU A 373 -49.37 -33.90 -20.04
CA GLU A 373 -50.25 -33.17 -20.95
C GLU A 373 -50.87 -34.09 -21.99
N THR A 374 -52.11 -33.81 -22.41
CA THR A 374 -52.78 -34.49 -23.53
C THR A 374 -53.17 -33.47 -24.59
N VAL A 375 -52.66 -33.66 -25.81
CA VAL A 375 -52.94 -32.78 -26.95
C VAL A 375 -53.51 -33.56 -28.14
N LYS A 376 -53.93 -32.84 -29.18
CA LYS A 376 -54.38 -33.44 -30.45
C LYS A 376 -53.62 -32.82 -31.62
N ASN A 377 -53.57 -33.54 -32.73
CA ASN A 377 -53.01 -32.99 -33.96
C ASN A 377 -53.89 -31.86 -34.51
N ASP A 378 -53.27 -30.90 -35.20
CA ASP A 378 -54.00 -29.95 -36.04
C ASP A 378 -54.33 -30.54 -37.44
N GLY A 379 -55.04 -29.78 -38.28
CA GLY A 379 -55.41 -30.21 -39.63
C GLY A 379 -54.23 -30.42 -40.61
N GLU A 380 -53.04 -29.93 -40.29
CA GLU A 380 -51.79 -30.16 -41.05
C GLU A 380 -50.96 -31.31 -40.45
N GLY A 381 -51.37 -31.82 -39.28
CA GLY A 381 -50.71 -32.88 -38.56
C GLY A 381 -49.71 -32.39 -37.52
N LYS A 382 -49.59 -31.10 -37.26
CA LYS A 382 -48.71 -30.64 -36.18
C LYS A 382 -49.27 -31.07 -34.83
N ILE A 383 -48.41 -31.60 -33.98
CA ILE A 383 -48.67 -31.88 -32.57
C ILE A 383 -47.84 -30.84 -31.80
N SER A 384 -48.50 -29.93 -31.08
CA SER A 384 -47.83 -28.90 -30.27
C SER A 384 -48.25 -29.05 -28.82
N PHE A 385 -47.27 -29.21 -27.94
CA PHE A 385 -47.46 -29.22 -26.48
C PHE A 385 -47.33 -27.81 -25.92
N GLU A 386 -47.72 -27.60 -24.68
CA GLU A 386 -47.43 -26.37 -23.97
C GLU A 386 -45.91 -26.17 -23.82
N VAL A 387 -45.52 -24.91 -23.72
CA VAL A 387 -44.12 -24.52 -23.52
C VAL A 387 -43.70 -24.97 -22.12
N LEU A 388 -42.62 -25.75 -22.05
CA LEU A 388 -42.03 -26.23 -20.80
C LEU A 388 -41.08 -25.20 -20.21
N SER A 389 -41.16 -24.99 -18.90
CA SER A 389 -40.24 -24.16 -18.12
C SER A 389 -39.40 -25.06 -17.21
N PHE A 390 -38.17 -24.64 -16.92
CA PHE A 390 -37.23 -25.39 -16.08
C PHE A 390 -36.71 -24.48 -14.97
N GLU A 391 -36.76 -24.97 -13.73
CA GLU A 391 -36.35 -24.19 -12.56
C GLU A 391 -34.83 -24.19 -12.37
N GLU A 392 -34.13 -25.25 -12.83
CA GLU A 392 -32.70 -25.47 -12.62
C GLU A 392 -32.03 -26.12 -13.85
N PRO A 393 -30.70 -26.02 -13.99
CA PRO A 393 -29.92 -26.82 -14.92
C PRO A 393 -30.10 -28.33 -14.68
N GLY A 394 -30.09 -29.12 -15.75
CA GLY A 394 -30.28 -30.56 -15.63
C GLY A 394 -30.77 -31.26 -16.89
N VAL A 395 -31.12 -32.54 -16.74
CA VAL A 395 -31.66 -33.36 -17.83
C VAL A 395 -33.07 -33.81 -17.47
N TYR A 396 -34.03 -33.37 -18.28
CA TYR A 396 -35.46 -33.67 -18.15
C TYR A 396 -35.87 -34.67 -19.22
N ASN A 397 -36.41 -35.81 -18.79
CA ASN A 397 -36.79 -36.90 -19.69
C ASN A 397 -38.30 -37.02 -19.77
N TYR A 398 -38.81 -37.07 -21.00
CA TYR A 398 -40.22 -37.30 -21.29
C TYR A 398 -40.39 -38.42 -22.31
N SER A 399 -41.61 -38.91 -22.43
CA SER A 399 -42.04 -39.78 -23.52
C SER A 399 -43.36 -39.30 -24.09
N ILE A 400 -43.53 -39.48 -25.40
CA ILE A 400 -44.74 -39.11 -26.12
C ILE A 400 -45.31 -40.38 -26.73
N VAL A 401 -46.61 -40.58 -26.53
CA VAL A 401 -47.35 -41.75 -27.03
C VAL A 401 -48.66 -41.33 -27.67
N GLU A 402 -49.05 -42.03 -28.73
CA GLU A 402 -50.38 -41.90 -29.30
C GLU A 402 -51.41 -42.71 -28.49
N VAL A 403 -52.55 -42.08 -28.18
CA VAL A 403 -53.66 -42.74 -27.51
C VAL A 403 -54.47 -43.53 -28.53
N LYS A 404 -54.46 -44.86 -28.38
CA LYS A 404 -55.22 -45.78 -29.24
C LYS A 404 -56.72 -45.45 -29.22
N GLY A 405 -57.26 -45.15 -30.40
CA GLY A 405 -58.69 -44.90 -30.59
C GLY A 405 -59.50 -46.19 -30.79
N LYS A 406 -60.76 -46.02 -31.20
CA LYS A 406 -61.73 -47.13 -31.39
C LYS A 406 -62.05 -47.43 -32.86
N ASP A 407 -61.49 -46.68 -33.81
CA ASP A 407 -61.76 -46.86 -35.23
C ASP A 407 -61.02 -48.10 -35.76
N SER A 408 -61.77 -49.16 -36.09
CA SER A 408 -61.21 -50.41 -36.60
C SER A 408 -60.61 -50.30 -38.00
N GLU A 409 -60.88 -49.20 -38.72
CA GLU A 409 -60.27 -48.91 -40.02
C GLU A 409 -58.90 -48.21 -39.89
N ILE A 410 -58.50 -47.84 -38.67
CA ILE A 410 -57.22 -47.20 -38.39
C ILE A 410 -56.28 -48.20 -37.71
N SER A 411 -55.14 -48.44 -38.34
CA SER A 411 -53.96 -48.98 -37.65
C SER A 411 -53.27 -47.82 -36.95
N TYR A 412 -53.28 -47.84 -35.61
CA TYR A 412 -52.65 -46.84 -34.77
C TYR A 412 -51.15 -47.10 -34.62
N ASP A 413 -50.36 -46.04 -34.49
CA ASP A 413 -48.95 -46.11 -34.14
C ASP A 413 -48.81 -46.41 -32.64
N GLU A 414 -48.12 -47.50 -32.31
CA GLU A 414 -47.87 -47.93 -30.92
C GLU A 414 -46.44 -47.58 -30.46
N SER A 415 -45.68 -46.82 -31.27
CA SER A 415 -44.31 -46.39 -30.93
C SER A 415 -44.29 -45.42 -29.75
N VAL A 416 -43.19 -45.42 -28.99
CA VAL A 416 -42.90 -44.41 -27.98
C VAL A 416 -41.77 -43.51 -28.49
N ILE A 417 -42.00 -42.20 -28.52
CA ILE A 417 -40.95 -41.21 -28.81
C ILE A 417 -40.42 -40.68 -27.48
N LYS A 418 -39.15 -40.94 -27.19
CA LYS A 418 -38.44 -40.40 -26.02
C LYS A 418 -37.94 -38.99 -26.32
N VAL A 419 -38.05 -38.10 -25.35
CA VAL A 419 -37.56 -36.72 -25.41
C VAL A 419 -36.58 -36.52 -24.26
N SER A 420 -35.36 -36.12 -24.56
CA SER A 420 -34.36 -35.67 -23.58
C SER A 420 -34.15 -34.18 -23.77
N ILE A 421 -34.45 -33.40 -22.74
CA ILE A 421 -34.21 -31.96 -22.70
C ILE A 421 -33.06 -31.70 -21.76
N LYS A 422 -32.00 -31.04 -22.23
CA LYS A 422 -30.85 -30.66 -21.42
C LYS A 422 -30.84 -29.15 -21.25
N VAL A 423 -30.81 -28.70 -20.00
CA VAL A 423 -30.55 -27.32 -19.61
C VAL A 423 -29.11 -27.24 -19.14
N ASP A 424 -28.30 -26.37 -19.73
CA ASP A 424 -26.91 -26.18 -19.31
C ASP A 424 -26.74 -25.13 -18.20
N GLU A 425 -25.51 -24.98 -17.70
CA GLU A 425 -25.12 -24.00 -16.68
C GLU A 425 -25.18 -22.53 -17.18
N LYS A 426 -25.67 -22.30 -18.40
CA LYS A 426 -25.94 -20.95 -18.94
C LYS A 426 -27.44 -20.74 -19.18
N GLY A 427 -28.27 -21.71 -18.81
CA GLY A 427 -29.71 -21.69 -19.01
C GLY A 427 -30.13 -21.99 -20.46
N GLN A 428 -29.25 -22.51 -21.31
CA GLN A 428 -29.59 -22.85 -22.70
C GLN A 428 -30.27 -24.22 -22.77
N VAL A 429 -31.27 -24.35 -23.64
CA VAL A 429 -32.07 -25.58 -23.79
C VAL A 429 -31.74 -26.33 -25.07
N GLU A 430 -31.34 -27.60 -24.93
CA GLU A 430 -31.17 -28.55 -26.02
C GLU A 430 -32.23 -29.65 -25.95
N ILE A 431 -32.97 -29.88 -27.04
CA ILE A 431 -34.05 -30.88 -27.11
C ILE A 431 -33.67 -31.98 -28.11
N VAL A 432 -33.65 -33.24 -27.64
CA VAL A 432 -33.32 -34.41 -28.45
C VAL A 432 -34.47 -35.41 -28.43
N TYR A 433 -34.94 -35.81 -29.61
CA TYR A 433 -35.94 -36.87 -29.78
C TYR A 433 -35.26 -38.19 -30.13
N SER A 434 -35.73 -39.30 -29.58
CA SER A 434 -35.24 -40.65 -29.92
C SER A 434 -36.35 -41.70 -29.89
N ASP A 435 -36.13 -42.83 -30.59
CA ASP A 435 -36.99 -44.00 -30.47
C ASP A 435 -36.70 -44.81 -29.17
N GLU A 436 -37.49 -45.85 -28.91
CA GLU A 436 -37.31 -46.70 -27.73
C GLU A 436 -35.91 -47.32 -27.60
N LYS A 437 -35.22 -47.52 -28.74
CA LYS A 437 -33.88 -48.10 -28.84
C LYS A 437 -32.77 -47.05 -28.73
N GLY A 438 -33.12 -45.78 -28.54
CA GLY A 438 -32.19 -44.66 -28.39
C GLY A 438 -31.68 -44.09 -29.72
N LYS A 439 -32.29 -44.43 -30.86
CA LYS A 439 -31.92 -43.82 -32.14
C LYS A 439 -32.52 -42.42 -32.23
N VAL A 440 -31.68 -41.42 -32.45
CA VAL A 440 -32.10 -40.01 -32.61
C VAL A 440 -33.03 -39.84 -33.81
N LEU A 441 -34.07 -39.03 -33.63
CA LEU A 441 -35.11 -38.71 -34.60
C LEU A 441 -35.05 -37.24 -34.99
N GLU A 442 -34.51 -36.94 -36.17
CA GLU A 442 -34.48 -35.57 -36.73
C GLU A 442 -35.87 -35.00 -37.04
N LYS A 443 -36.83 -35.87 -37.36
CA LYS A 443 -38.22 -35.53 -37.69
C LYS A 443 -39.17 -36.47 -36.95
N PRO A 444 -39.39 -36.23 -35.65
CA PRO A 444 -40.22 -37.11 -34.84
C PRO A 444 -41.66 -37.08 -35.34
N SER A 445 -42.22 -38.25 -35.64
CA SER A 445 -43.57 -38.37 -36.15
C SER A 445 -44.25 -39.67 -35.75
N PHE A 446 -45.58 -39.63 -35.67
CA PHE A 446 -46.44 -40.80 -35.52
C PHE A 446 -47.15 -41.07 -36.84
N VAL A 447 -47.24 -42.33 -37.26
CA VAL A 447 -47.81 -42.70 -38.57
C VAL A 447 -48.95 -43.71 -38.39
N ASN A 448 -50.17 -43.26 -38.67
CA ASN A 448 -51.34 -44.14 -38.75
C ASN A 448 -51.64 -44.56 -40.18
N LYS A 449 -52.33 -45.68 -40.34
CA LYS A 449 -52.79 -46.15 -41.65
C LYS A 449 -54.29 -46.40 -41.68
N TYR A 450 -54.98 -45.72 -42.59
CA TYR A 450 -56.39 -45.95 -42.88
C TYR A 450 -56.56 -47.08 -43.90
N THR A 451 -57.36 -48.09 -43.54
CA THR A 451 -57.74 -49.21 -44.42
C THR A 451 -59.27 -49.38 -44.38
N PRO A 452 -60.00 -48.94 -45.41
CA PRO A 452 -61.46 -49.04 -45.42
C PRO A 452 -61.90 -50.51 -45.40
N SER A 453 -62.95 -50.81 -44.64
CA SER A 453 -63.51 -52.15 -44.57
C SER A 453 -64.03 -52.58 -45.95
N LYS A 454 -63.62 -53.76 -46.43
CA LYS A 454 -64.18 -54.33 -47.67
C LYS A 454 -65.66 -54.65 -47.44
N LEU A 455 -66.55 -53.96 -48.14
CA LEU A 455 -67.96 -54.36 -48.25
C LEU A 455 -68.03 -55.77 -48.87
N PRO A 456 -68.90 -56.68 -48.37
CA PRO A 456 -69.14 -57.94 -49.05
C PRO A 456 -69.65 -57.68 -50.47
N ALA A 457 -69.09 -58.39 -51.45
CA ALA A 457 -69.50 -58.26 -52.84
C ALA A 457 -71.00 -58.57 -52.99
N THR A 458 -71.80 -57.57 -53.33
CA THR A 458 -73.20 -57.77 -53.72
C THR A 458 -73.23 -58.34 -55.13
N GLY A 459 -73.55 -59.64 -55.26
CA GLY A 459 -74.00 -60.22 -56.52
C GLY A 459 -73.51 -61.64 -56.81
N ALA A 460 -74.21 -62.65 -56.29
CA ALA A 460 -74.37 -63.94 -56.97
C ALA A 460 -75.60 -64.67 -56.41
N ALA A 461 -76.73 -64.55 -57.09
CA ALA A 461 -77.76 -65.60 -57.12
C ALA A 461 -77.78 -66.17 -58.54
N PRO A 462 -77.95 -67.49 -58.69
CA PRO A 462 -79.25 -68.00 -59.14
C PRO A 462 -79.70 -69.19 -58.28
N MET A 463 -80.94 -69.21 -57.79
CA MET A 463 -82.14 -69.76 -58.44
C MET A 463 -82.03 -71.25 -58.80
N ALA A 464 -82.66 -72.13 -58.01
CA ALA A 464 -83.79 -72.98 -58.44
C ALA A 464 -84.07 -74.13 -57.44
N GLY A 465 -85.36 -74.29 -57.08
CA GLY A 465 -85.95 -75.62 -56.95
C GLY A 465 -86.57 -76.02 -55.60
N MET A 466 -87.86 -75.67 -55.43
CA MET A 466 -88.96 -76.51 -54.88
C MET A 466 -88.84 -77.07 -53.43
N LEU A 467 -89.89 -77.19 -52.60
CA LEU A 467 -91.31 -76.86 -52.60
C LEU A 467 -91.84 -77.05 -51.15
N PHE A 468 -92.71 -76.13 -50.71
CA PHE A 468 -93.88 -76.28 -49.83
C PHE A 468 -93.80 -76.66 -48.35
N GLY A 469 -94.49 -75.83 -47.54
CA GLY A 469 -95.22 -76.30 -46.37
C GLY A 469 -95.74 -75.22 -45.39
N GLY A 470 -96.79 -74.48 -45.76
CA GLY A 470 -97.78 -73.87 -44.83
C GLY A 470 -97.43 -72.50 -44.23
N LEU A 471 -98.12 -71.41 -44.62
CA LEU A 471 -99.33 -70.83 -43.98
C LEU A 471 -99.06 -70.35 -42.53
N ALA A 472 -99.37 -69.13 -42.09
CA ALA A 472 -100.39 -68.16 -42.50
C ALA A 472 -99.99 -66.75 -41.94
N LEU A 473 -100.15 -65.66 -42.73
CA LEU A 473 -101.18 -64.60 -42.61
C LEU A 473 -101.09 -63.79 -41.28
N LEU A 474 -101.16 -62.47 -41.22
CA LEU A 474 -101.74 -61.41 -42.07
C LEU A 474 -101.14 -60.08 -41.55
N GLY A 475 -100.69 -59.17 -42.42
CA GLY A 475 -101.50 -58.00 -42.84
C GLY A 475 -100.94 -56.74 -42.17
N GLY A 476 -100.20 -55.88 -42.88
CA GLY A 476 -100.74 -54.77 -43.68
C GLY A 476 -100.54 -53.46 -42.86
N ALA A 477 -100.18 -52.30 -43.39
CA ALA A 477 -100.07 -51.80 -44.75
C ALA A 477 -99.09 -50.59 -44.79
N PHE A 478 -98.64 -50.29 -46.01
CA PHE A 478 -98.01 -49.06 -46.48
C PHE A 478 -98.73 -47.77 -46.03
N VAL A 479 -98.00 -46.64 -46.01
CA VAL A 479 -98.28 -45.45 -46.87
C VAL A 479 -97.10 -44.46 -46.83
N LEU A 480 -96.82 -43.90 -48.02
CA LEU A 480 -95.79 -42.94 -48.39
C LEU A 480 -96.09 -41.47 -47.99
N LEU A 481 -94.98 -40.73 -47.78
CA LEU A 481 -94.68 -39.32 -48.13
C LEU A 481 -95.72 -38.20 -47.93
N ARG A 482 -95.27 -37.12 -47.27
CA ARG A 482 -95.19 -35.77 -47.91
C ARG A 482 -94.20 -34.84 -47.20
N LYS A 483 -93.60 -33.95 -48.00
CA LYS A 483 -92.60 -32.92 -47.66
C LYS A 483 -93.30 -31.55 -47.51
N LYS A 484 -92.62 -30.63 -46.81
CA LYS A 484 -92.82 -29.16 -46.64
C LYS A 484 -93.88 -28.76 -45.61
N ASP A 485 -93.67 -27.76 -44.76
CA ASP A 485 -92.65 -26.68 -44.71
C ASP A 485 -91.76 -26.73 -43.46
#